data_AF-A0A929KCL5-F1
#
_entry.id   AF-A0A929KCL5-F1
#
_cell.length_a   1.000
_cell.length_b   1.000
_cell.length_c   1.000
_cell.angle_alpha   90.00
_cell.angle_beta   90.00
_cell.angle_gamma   90.00
#
_symmetry.space_group_name_H-M   'P 1'
#
loop_
_entity.id
_entity.type
_entity.pdbx_description
1 polymer ?
#
loop_
_entity_poly.entity_id
_entity_poly.type
_entity_poly.pdbx_seq_one_letter_code
_entity_poly.pdbx_strand_id
1 'polypeptide(L)'
;MNVKGLLVLDAVLAEFEQDILNSIAEELRRIGRKVQLTEFEYKPFYEEVRPYVDAIYLEGSFVMLETSFHDMDAKNLYHFIEDLEINHRDLITLLHFLKVIPGNNKKLGSYREHCKQEYIFYGGDNTDAWICVCGNHAEREGFSSCDLDGNDMEPDIGSNWDGLYRCNSCGRLIDKCSRKIVGINSNPRTEGGS
;
A
#
# COMPACT_ATOMS: atom_id res chain seq x y z
N MET A 1 19.80 -17.06 0.51
CA MET A 1 18.66 -16.55 -0.27
C MET A 1 18.65 -17.29 -1.60
N ASN A 2 17.57 -18.01 -1.94
CA ASN A 2 17.46 -18.78 -3.20
C ASN A 2 17.11 -17.80 -4.34
N VAL A 3 17.70 -17.99 -5.52
CA VAL A 3 17.45 -17.19 -6.74
C VAL A 3 15.95 -17.07 -7.06
N LYS A 4 15.15 -18.11 -6.78
CA LYS A 4 13.68 -18.04 -6.91
C LYS A 4 13.05 -17.00 -5.99
N GLY A 5 13.56 -16.84 -4.78
CA GLY A 5 13.09 -15.83 -3.82
C GLY A 5 13.43 -14.40 -4.24
N LEU A 6 14.57 -14.20 -4.93
CA LEU A 6 14.93 -12.90 -5.48
C LEU A 6 13.95 -12.46 -6.57
N LEU A 7 13.66 -13.34 -7.54
CA LEU A 7 12.70 -13.04 -8.62
C LEU A 7 11.29 -12.72 -8.10
N VAL A 8 10.85 -13.40 -7.03
CA VAL A 8 9.55 -13.11 -6.40
C VAL A 8 9.58 -11.74 -5.73
N LEU A 9 10.64 -11.40 -5.01
CA LEU A 9 10.76 -10.09 -4.37
C LEU A 9 10.81 -8.95 -5.40
N ASP A 10 11.54 -9.14 -6.50
CA ASP A 10 11.61 -8.17 -7.58
C ASP A 10 10.23 -7.95 -8.22
N ALA A 11 9.47 -9.02 -8.45
CA ALA A 11 8.11 -8.91 -8.96
C ALA A 11 7.17 -8.18 -7.99
N VAL A 12 7.26 -8.48 -6.69
CA VAL A 12 6.45 -7.80 -5.66
C VAL A 12 6.81 -6.32 -5.54
N LEU A 13 8.09 -5.96 -5.68
CA LEU A 13 8.52 -4.57 -5.70
C LEU A 13 8.00 -3.85 -6.94
N ALA A 14 8.11 -4.46 -8.13
CA ALA A 14 7.58 -3.87 -9.36
C ALA A 14 6.06 -3.64 -9.32
N GLU A 15 5.29 -4.59 -8.76
CA GLU A 15 3.85 -4.40 -8.54
C GLU A 15 3.58 -3.21 -7.60
N PHE A 16 4.34 -3.11 -6.51
CA PHE A 16 4.22 -2.01 -5.56
C PHE A 16 4.57 -0.65 -6.17
N GLU A 17 5.64 -0.56 -6.97
CA GLU A 17 6.01 0.64 -7.72
C GLU A 17 4.89 1.07 -8.67
N GLN A 18 4.32 0.12 -9.41
CA GLN A 18 3.23 0.38 -10.34
C GLN A 18 1.97 0.88 -9.62
N ASP A 19 1.63 0.31 -8.46
CA ASP A 19 0.48 0.75 -7.65
C ASP A 19 0.66 2.18 -7.13
N ILE A 20 1.87 2.56 -6.71
CA ILE A 20 2.15 3.93 -6.29
C ILE A 20 2.10 4.89 -7.48
N LEU A 21 2.70 4.53 -8.62
CA LEU A 21 2.66 5.36 -9.84
C LEU A 21 1.22 5.60 -10.30
N ASN A 22 0.37 4.58 -10.27
CA ASN A 22 -1.05 4.70 -10.58
C ASN A 22 -1.76 5.64 -9.60
N SER A 23 -1.48 5.51 -8.31
CA SER A 23 -2.05 6.39 -7.27
C SER A 23 -1.62 7.85 -7.47
N ILE A 24 -0.35 8.10 -7.78
CA ILE A 24 0.16 9.45 -8.10
C ILE A 24 -0.53 10.01 -9.35
N ALA A 25 -0.67 9.21 -10.40
CA ALA A 25 -1.35 9.62 -11.63
C ALA A 25 -2.82 9.99 -11.37
N GLU A 26 -3.51 9.27 -10.49
CA GLU A 26 -4.87 9.59 -10.07
C GLU A 26 -4.97 10.90 -9.31
N GLU A 27 -4.06 11.14 -8.36
CA GLU A 27 -4.03 12.41 -7.63
C GLU A 27 -3.73 13.59 -8.57
N LEU A 28 -2.79 13.44 -9.50
CA LEU A 28 -2.51 14.47 -10.51
C LEU A 28 -3.71 14.70 -11.44
N ARG A 29 -4.44 13.64 -11.80
CA ARG A 29 -5.68 13.75 -12.58
C ARG A 29 -6.77 14.48 -11.81
N ARG A 30 -6.91 14.21 -10.50
CA ARG A 30 -7.84 14.93 -9.60
C ARG A 30 -7.48 16.41 -9.48
N ILE A 31 -6.19 16.72 -9.38
CA ILE A 31 -5.68 18.08 -9.33
C ILE A 31 -5.91 18.79 -10.67
N GLY A 32 -5.70 18.09 -11.79
CA GLY A 32 -6.05 18.56 -13.13
C GLY A 32 -5.18 19.72 -13.63
N ARG A 33 -4.01 19.93 -13.02
CA ARG A 33 -3.00 20.92 -13.42
C ARG A 33 -1.60 20.45 -13.05
N LYS A 34 -0.60 21.11 -13.61
CA LYS A 34 0.80 21.01 -13.16
C LYS A 34 0.90 21.49 -11.70
N VAL A 35 1.65 20.75 -10.89
CA VAL A 35 1.94 21.05 -9.47
C VAL A 35 3.40 21.44 -9.36
N GLN A 36 3.66 22.65 -8.87
CA GLN A 36 5.01 23.12 -8.62
C GLN A 36 5.51 22.51 -7.31
N LEU A 37 6.77 22.03 -7.27
CA LEU A 37 7.34 21.46 -6.04
C LEU A 37 7.47 22.49 -4.91
N THR A 38 7.45 23.78 -5.25
CA THR A 38 7.42 24.90 -4.28
C THR A 38 6.07 25.03 -3.57
N GLU A 39 5.01 24.34 -4.03
CA GLU A 39 3.73 24.27 -3.33
C GLU A 39 3.79 23.34 -2.10
N PHE A 40 4.80 22.47 -2.02
CA PHE A 40 4.99 21.59 -0.89
C PHE A 40 5.79 22.27 0.22
N GLU A 41 5.33 22.14 1.46
CA GLU A 41 6.06 22.63 2.65
C GLU A 41 7.43 21.95 2.79
N TYR A 42 7.50 20.67 2.41
CA TYR A 42 8.73 19.89 2.35
C TYR A 42 8.89 19.30 0.95
N LYS A 43 10.12 19.24 0.43
CA LYS A 43 10.36 18.65 -0.89
C LYS A 43 10.39 17.11 -0.78
N PRO A 44 9.68 16.37 -1.66
CA PRO A 44 9.49 14.93 -1.53
C PRO A 44 10.69 14.07 -1.97
N PHE A 45 11.72 14.68 -2.56
CA PHE A 45 12.89 13.98 -3.11
C PHE A 45 14.15 14.27 -2.29
N TYR A 46 15.07 13.30 -2.26
CA TYR A 46 16.40 13.46 -1.66
C TYR A 46 17.23 14.56 -2.34
N GLU A 47 18.23 15.06 -1.61
CA GLU A 47 19.06 16.23 -1.97
C GLU A 47 19.76 16.14 -3.34
N GLU A 48 19.93 14.94 -3.91
CA GLU A 48 20.55 14.77 -5.23
C GLU A 48 19.58 15.09 -6.39
N VAL A 49 18.32 14.69 -6.28
CA VAL A 49 17.29 14.93 -7.32
C VAL A 49 16.56 16.26 -7.08
N ARG A 50 16.36 16.60 -5.81
CA ARG A 50 15.66 17.80 -5.32
C ARG A 50 16.02 19.13 -6.02
N PRO A 51 17.29 19.41 -6.40
CA PRO A 51 17.66 20.67 -7.03
C PRO A 51 17.25 20.75 -8.50
N TYR A 52 16.99 19.61 -9.14
CA TYR A 52 16.79 19.51 -10.58
C TYR A 52 15.34 19.27 -10.98
N VAL A 53 14.41 19.24 -10.02
CA VAL A 53 13.00 18.99 -10.28
C VAL A 53 12.17 20.18 -9.82
N ASP A 54 11.39 20.73 -10.75
CA ASP A 54 10.63 21.97 -10.53
C ASP A 54 9.15 21.71 -10.38
N ALA A 55 8.59 20.80 -11.18
CA ALA A 55 7.16 20.51 -11.18
C ALA A 55 6.86 19.04 -11.48
N ILE A 56 5.66 18.62 -11.11
CA ILE A 56 5.09 17.32 -11.46
C ILE A 56 3.74 17.49 -12.14
N TYR A 57 3.48 16.70 -13.18
CA TYR A 57 2.24 16.76 -13.94
C TYR A 57 1.92 15.42 -14.60
N LEU A 58 0.70 15.31 -15.12
CA LEU A 58 0.24 14.16 -15.87
C LEU A 58 0.21 14.52 -17.37
N GLU A 59 0.90 13.75 -18.20
CA GLU A 59 0.82 13.83 -19.66
C GLU A 59 0.26 12.52 -20.22
N GLY A 60 -1.01 12.54 -20.64
CA GLY A 60 -1.74 11.32 -20.97
C GLY A 60 -1.88 10.41 -19.75
N SER A 61 -1.20 9.26 -19.76
CA SER A 61 -1.12 8.32 -18.64
C SER A 61 0.22 8.37 -17.88
N PHE A 62 1.17 9.19 -18.33
CA PHE A 62 2.52 9.23 -17.81
C PHE A 62 2.69 10.34 -16.77
N VAL A 63 3.31 10.00 -15.64
CA VAL A 63 3.67 10.97 -14.60
C VAL A 63 5.01 11.58 -14.99
N MET A 64 5.01 12.88 -15.22
CA MET A 64 6.17 13.62 -15.71
C MET A 64 6.70 14.53 -14.61
N LEU A 65 8.02 14.53 -14.44
CA LEU A 65 8.74 15.53 -13.66
C LEU A 65 9.39 16.52 -14.63
N GLU A 66 9.10 17.80 -14.44
CA GLU A 66 9.81 18.89 -15.12
C GLU A 66 11.17 19.04 -14.48
N THR A 67 12.21 19.01 -15.31
CA THR A 67 13.59 18.97 -14.89
C THR A 67 14.37 20.16 -15.39
N SER A 68 15.34 20.61 -14.60
CA SER A 68 16.26 21.68 -14.98
C SER A 68 17.59 21.13 -15.53
N PHE A 69 17.58 19.93 -16.10
CA PHE A 69 18.76 19.33 -16.73
C PHE A 69 19.07 20.06 -18.04
N HIS A 70 20.35 20.09 -18.44
CA HIS A 70 20.80 20.88 -19.59
C HIS A 70 20.21 20.40 -20.94
N ASP A 71 19.83 19.13 -21.04
CA ASP A 71 19.36 18.46 -22.25
C ASP A 71 17.98 17.81 -22.11
N MET A 72 17.33 17.97 -20.96
CA MET A 72 16.08 17.31 -20.64
C MET A 72 15.18 18.23 -19.82
N ASP A 73 14.11 18.70 -20.46
CA ASP A 73 13.12 19.58 -19.84
C ASP A 73 12.11 18.81 -18.97
N ALA A 74 11.91 17.52 -19.26
CA ALA A 74 11.08 16.64 -18.46
C ALA A 74 11.48 15.16 -18.60
N LYS A 75 11.27 14.39 -17.53
CA LYS A 75 11.51 12.95 -17.49
C LYS A 75 10.34 12.23 -16.83
N ASN A 76 9.98 11.06 -17.36
CA ASN A 76 8.95 10.21 -16.79
C ASN A 76 9.41 9.70 -15.41
N LEU A 77 8.56 9.80 -14.40
CA LEU A 77 8.84 9.35 -13.03
C LEU A 77 9.27 7.88 -12.97
N TYR A 78 8.70 7.03 -13.83
CA TYR A 78 9.10 5.62 -13.93
C TYR A 78 10.60 5.46 -14.23
N HIS A 79 11.17 6.29 -15.10
CA HIS A 79 12.60 6.21 -15.43
C HIS A 79 13.50 6.69 -14.28
N PHE A 80 13.04 7.60 -13.41
CA PHE A 80 13.79 7.92 -12.19
C PHE A 80 13.85 6.74 -11.22
N ILE A 81 12.80 5.89 -11.20
CA ILE A 81 12.76 4.70 -10.36
C ILE A 81 13.70 3.64 -10.94
N GLU A 82 13.63 3.37 -12.26
CA GLU A 82 14.53 2.44 -12.95
C GLU A 82 16.01 2.83 -12.79
N ASP A 83 16.30 4.14 -12.86
CA ASP A 83 17.66 4.67 -12.70
C ASP A 83 18.10 4.79 -11.23
N LEU A 84 17.25 4.37 -10.27
CA LEU A 84 17.47 4.42 -8.83
C LEU A 84 17.70 5.84 -8.27
N GLU A 85 17.27 6.86 -8.99
CA GLU A 85 17.37 8.27 -8.59
C GLU A 85 16.28 8.65 -7.59
N ILE A 86 15.11 8.00 -7.67
CA ILE A 86 13.98 8.18 -6.75
C ILE A 86 13.63 6.83 -6.16
N ASN A 87 13.59 6.74 -4.82
CA ASN A 87 13.25 5.50 -4.14
C ASN A 87 11.78 5.48 -3.68
N HIS A 88 11.35 4.30 -3.23
CA HIS A 88 10.00 4.05 -2.75
C HIS A 88 9.50 5.02 -1.66
N ARG A 89 10.37 5.49 -0.75
CA ARG A 89 9.95 6.44 0.31
C ARG A 89 9.63 7.80 -0.25
N ASP A 90 10.36 8.23 -1.28
CA ASP A 90 10.12 9.49 -1.97
C ASP A 90 8.76 9.45 -2.67
N LEU A 91 8.43 8.33 -3.33
CA LEU A 91 7.14 8.13 -3.98
C LEU A 91 5.96 8.17 -2.99
N ILE A 92 6.10 7.51 -1.84
CA ILE A 92 5.07 7.55 -0.77
C ILE A 92 4.92 8.98 -0.23
N THR A 93 6.04 9.68 -0.02
CA THR A 93 6.05 11.07 0.48
C THR A 93 5.38 12.01 -0.52
N LEU A 94 5.72 11.89 -1.80
CA LEU A 94 5.07 12.61 -2.89
C LEU A 94 3.57 12.36 -2.92
N LEU A 95 3.14 11.10 -2.82
CA LEU A 95 1.72 10.75 -2.81
C LEU A 95 0.98 11.40 -1.63
N HIS A 96 1.58 11.43 -0.43
CA HIS A 96 1.01 12.13 0.72
C HIS A 96 0.86 13.63 0.47
N PHE A 97 1.84 14.27 -0.17
CA PHE A 97 1.77 15.70 -0.47
C PHE A 97 0.76 16.03 -1.57
N LEU A 98 0.62 15.18 -2.59
CA LEU A 98 -0.40 15.38 -3.63
C LEU A 98 -1.83 15.26 -3.07
N LYS A 99 -2.05 14.34 -2.12
CA LYS A 99 -3.37 14.15 -1.48
C LYS A 99 -3.90 15.40 -0.78
N VAL A 100 -3.02 16.26 -0.26
CA VAL A 100 -3.44 17.48 0.45
C VAL A 100 -3.70 18.65 -0.49
N ILE A 101 -3.28 18.58 -1.76
CA ILE A 101 -3.54 19.63 -2.75
C ILE A 101 -5.02 19.61 -3.16
N PRO A 102 -5.75 20.74 -3.06
CA PRO A 102 -7.13 20.82 -3.50
C PRO A 102 -7.28 20.49 -5.00
N GLY A 103 -8.26 19.63 -5.31
CA GLY A 103 -8.55 19.23 -6.69
C GLY A 103 -9.60 20.12 -7.35
N ASN A 104 -9.69 20.05 -8.68
CA ASN A 104 -10.82 20.61 -9.39
C ASN A 104 -12.03 19.71 -9.10
N ASN A 105 -12.98 20.19 -8.30
CA ASN A 105 -14.21 19.49 -7.83
C ASN A 105 -15.14 18.99 -8.95
N LYS A 106 -14.67 18.14 -9.86
CA LYS A 106 -15.50 17.22 -10.62
C LYS A 106 -15.42 15.90 -9.87
N LYS A 107 -16.55 15.50 -9.27
CA LYS A 107 -16.74 14.19 -8.62
C LYS A 107 -15.85 13.16 -9.31
N LEU A 108 -14.85 12.66 -8.57
CA LEU A 108 -14.09 11.50 -8.99
C LEU A 108 -15.13 10.45 -9.40
N GLY A 109 -15.07 10.01 -10.66
CA GLY A 109 -15.97 9.00 -11.18
C GLY A 109 -15.98 7.82 -10.20
N SER A 110 -17.19 7.32 -9.90
CA SER A 110 -17.42 6.23 -8.97
C SER A 110 -16.35 5.16 -9.15
N TYR A 111 -15.53 5.01 -8.11
CA TYR A 111 -14.51 3.98 -8.01
C TYR A 111 -15.10 2.67 -8.53
N ARG A 112 -14.43 2.05 -9.51
CA ARG A 112 -14.45 0.59 -9.54
C ARG A 112 -13.97 0.17 -8.16
N GLU A 113 -14.80 -0.58 -7.45
CA GLU A 113 -14.46 -1.29 -6.21
C GLU A 113 -13.24 -2.19 -6.46
N HIS A 114 -12.04 -1.62 -6.54
CA HIS A 114 -10.80 -2.36 -6.45
C HIS A 114 -10.55 -2.53 -4.96
N CYS A 115 -10.44 -3.80 -4.55
CA CYS A 115 -10.36 -4.26 -3.18
C CYS A 115 -9.64 -3.27 -2.27
N LYS A 116 -10.37 -2.75 -1.26
CA LYS A 116 -9.72 -2.21 -0.07
C LYS A 116 -8.91 -3.35 0.53
N GLN A 117 -7.62 -3.43 0.19
CA GLN A 117 -6.74 -4.38 0.83
C GLN A 117 -6.52 -3.88 2.26
N GLU A 118 -7.24 -4.50 3.19
CA GLU A 118 -7.15 -4.17 4.61
C GLU A 118 -5.95 -4.91 5.22
N TYR A 119 -5.34 -4.35 6.27
CA TYR A 119 -4.21 -4.95 6.99
C TYR A 119 -4.49 -4.90 8.48
N ILE A 120 -3.91 -5.85 9.23
CA ILE A 120 -3.82 -5.73 10.69
C ILE A 120 -2.66 -4.82 11.11
N PHE A 121 -2.80 -4.15 12.24
CA PHE A 121 -1.81 -3.20 12.77
C PHE A 121 -1.16 -3.76 14.04
N TYR A 122 0.05 -3.28 14.38
CA TYR A 122 0.62 -3.51 15.71
C TYR A 122 0.13 -2.43 16.69
N GLY A 123 -0.25 -2.84 17.89
CA GLY A 123 -0.72 -1.94 18.94
C GLY A 123 0.41 -1.25 19.68
N GLY A 124 0.72 0.00 19.31
CA GLY A 124 1.52 0.91 20.12
C GLY A 124 2.75 0.29 20.81
N ASP A 125 2.96 0.69 22.05
CA ASP A 125 4.04 0.36 22.99
C ASP A 125 4.27 -1.14 23.26
N ASN A 126 3.52 -2.04 22.63
CA ASN A 126 3.77 -3.48 22.64
C ASN A 126 3.91 -4.00 21.19
N THR A 127 5.15 -4.12 20.73
CA THR A 127 5.52 -4.30 19.30
C THR A 127 5.03 -5.59 18.65
N ASP A 128 4.45 -6.51 19.40
CA ASP A 128 4.08 -7.86 18.93
C ASP A 128 2.56 -8.15 19.00
N ALA A 129 1.74 -7.22 19.51
CA ALA A 129 0.30 -7.45 19.65
C ALA A 129 -0.47 -7.04 18.38
N TRP A 130 -1.09 -8.01 17.72
CA TRP A 130 -1.97 -7.77 16.57
C TRP A 130 -3.25 -7.05 16.98
N ILE A 131 -3.59 -5.99 16.25
CA ILE A 131 -4.87 -5.28 16.30
C ILE A 131 -5.56 -5.40 14.95
N CYS A 132 -6.75 -5.99 14.95
CA CYS A 132 -7.63 -6.08 13.78
C CYS A 132 -8.25 -4.70 13.47
N VAL A 133 -8.62 -4.47 12.21
CA VAL A 133 -9.35 -3.26 11.77
C VAL A 133 -10.66 -3.04 12.56
N CYS A 134 -11.28 -4.10 13.07
CA CYS A 134 -12.47 -3.98 13.93
C CYS A 134 -12.18 -3.52 15.38
N GLY A 135 -10.90 -3.36 15.75
CA GLY A 135 -10.46 -3.02 17.11
C GLY A 135 -10.21 -4.21 18.03
N ASN A 136 -10.39 -5.45 17.54
CA ASN A 136 -10.02 -6.64 18.31
C ASN A 136 -8.50 -6.79 18.44
N HIS A 137 -8.04 -7.38 19.54
CA HIS A 137 -6.64 -7.67 19.81
C HIS A 137 -6.49 -9.00 20.56
N ALA A 138 -5.25 -9.49 20.66
CA ALA A 138 -4.93 -10.81 21.20
C ALA A 138 -5.47 -11.05 22.63
N GLU A 139 -5.47 -10.03 23.48
CA GLU A 139 -5.91 -10.13 24.89
C GLU A 139 -7.44 -10.09 25.07
N ARG A 140 -8.20 -9.77 24.01
CA ARG A 140 -9.67 -9.67 24.04
C ARG A 140 -10.32 -10.92 23.46
N GLU A 141 -10.80 -10.86 22.21
CA GLU A 141 -11.41 -12.02 21.55
C GLU A 141 -10.36 -12.91 20.87
N GLY A 142 -9.14 -12.39 20.69
CA GLY A 142 -8.03 -13.14 20.13
C GLY A 142 -8.16 -13.45 18.63
N PHE A 143 -7.27 -14.32 18.16
CA PHE A 143 -7.20 -14.79 16.78
C PHE A 143 -6.96 -16.29 16.79
N SER A 144 -7.64 -17.03 15.92
CA SER A 144 -7.52 -18.49 15.82
C SER A 144 -6.91 -18.87 14.47
N SER A 145 -6.06 -19.91 14.43
CA SER A 145 -5.58 -20.50 13.18
C SER A 145 -6.75 -21.09 12.40
N CYS A 146 -6.80 -20.84 11.09
CA CYS A 146 -7.92 -21.26 10.26
C CYS A 146 -7.51 -21.77 8.88
N ASP A 147 -8.43 -22.48 8.24
CA ASP A 147 -8.33 -22.86 6.83
C ASP A 147 -8.72 -21.68 5.90
N LEU A 148 -8.76 -21.93 4.58
CA LEU A 148 -9.12 -20.94 3.56
C LEU A 148 -10.56 -20.44 3.67
N ASP A 149 -11.45 -21.22 4.30
CA ASP A 149 -12.86 -20.86 4.53
C ASP A 149 -13.03 -20.15 5.88
N GLY A 150 -11.96 -20.07 6.68
CA GLY A 150 -11.96 -19.47 8.01
C GLY A 150 -12.54 -20.38 9.09
N ASN A 151 -12.55 -21.70 8.89
CA ASN A 151 -12.86 -22.65 9.96
C ASN A 151 -11.62 -22.88 10.81
N ASP A 152 -11.81 -23.08 12.12
CA ASP A 152 -10.69 -23.36 13.02
C ASP A 152 -9.96 -24.64 12.61
N MET A 153 -8.63 -24.57 12.63
CA MET A 153 -7.78 -25.72 12.39
C MET A 153 -6.53 -25.66 13.25
N GLU A 154 -6.00 -26.84 13.60
CA GLU A 154 -4.76 -26.96 14.34
C GLU A 154 -3.54 -26.68 13.43
N PRO A 155 -2.59 -25.81 13.84
CA PRO A 155 -1.42 -25.46 13.07
C PRO A 155 -0.27 -26.48 13.23
N ASP A 156 -0.56 -27.77 13.05
CA ASP A 156 0.40 -28.85 13.27
C ASP A 156 1.34 -29.08 12.08
N ILE A 157 2.53 -29.62 12.36
CA ILE A 157 3.49 -30.06 11.33
C ILE A 157 2.86 -31.21 10.53
N GLY A 158 2.58 -30.96 9.24
CA GLY A 158 1.90 -31.92 8.35
C GLY A 158 0.41 -31.64 8.16
N SER A 159 -0.15 -30.62 8.82
CA SER A 159 -1.45 -30.06 8.45
C SER A 159 -1.34 -29.24 7.16
N ASN A 160 -2.47 -28.98 6.50
CA ASN A 160 -2.55 -28.07 5.36
C ASN A 160 -2.74 -26.60 5.82
N TRP A 161 -2.27 -26.25 7.02
CA TRP A 161 -2.41 -24.89 7.52
C TRP A 161 -1.44 -23.96 6.79
N ASP A 162 -1.98 -22.97 6.09
CA ASP A 162 -1.23 -22.07 5.21
C ASP A 162 -0.90 -20.72 5.89
N GLY A 163 -0.75 -20.73 7.21
CA GLY A 163 -0.40 -19.52 7.97
C GLY A 163 -1.53 -18.48 8.09
N LEU A 164 -2.79 -18.90 7.95
CA LEU A 164 -3.96 -18.03 8.07
C LEU A 164 -4.49 -17.97 9.51
N TYR A 165 -4.89 -16.77 9.93
CA TYR A 165 -5.59 -16.52 11.18
C TYR A 165 -6.94 -15.86 10.92
N ARG A 166 -7.94 -16.19 11.73
CA ARG A 166 -9.23 -15.52 11.75
C ARG A 166 -9.34 -14.63 12.98
N CYS A 167 -9.83 -13.40 12.80
CA CYS A 167 -10.27 -12.56 13.91
C CYS A 167 -11.55 -13.13 14.51
N ASN A 168 -11.54 -13.48 15.79
CA ASN A 168 -12.72 -14.07 16.45
C ASN A 168 -13.87 -13.07 16.68
N SER A 169 -13.60 -11.76 16.60
CA SER A 169 -14.63 -10.72 16.72
C SER A 169 -15.40 -10.46 15.43
N CYS A 170 -14.70 -10.39 14.28
CA CYS A 170 -15.31 -9.96 13.02
C CYS A 170 -15.19 -10.97 11.88
N GLY A 171 -14.57 -12.13 12.11
CA GLY A 171 -14.43 -13.20 11.13
C GLY A 171 -13.43 -12.94 10.00
N ARG A 172 -12.72 -11.81 9.96
CA ARG A 172 -11.71 -11.54 8.92
C ARG A 172 -10.56 -12.54 8.95
N LEU A 173 -10.18 -13.05 7.78
CA LEU A 173 -9.02 -13.93 7.57
C LEU A 173 -7.79 -13.08 7.27
N ILE A 174 -6.69 -13.41 7.93
CA ILE A 174 -5.46 -12.62 7.99
C ILE A 174 -4.30 -13.55 7.64
N ASP A 175 -3.54 -13.18 6.62
CA ASP A 175 -2.29 -13.86 6.29
C ASP A 175 -1.19 -13.44 7.27
N LYS A 176 -0.61 -14.40 8.01
CA LYS A 176 0.40 -14.12 9.05
C LYS A 176 1.62 -13.38 8.51
N CYS A 177 2.07 -13.72 7.31
CA CYS A 177 3.31 -13.21 6.74
C CYS A 177 3.17 -11.77 6.25
N SER A 178 2.12 -11.50 5.47
CA SER A 178 1.86 -10.21 4.82
C SER A 178 1.01 -9.28 5.66
N ARG A 179 0.32 -9.79 6.70
CA ARG A 179 -0.67 -9.09 7.53
C ARG A 179 -1.91 -8.63 6.75
N LYS A 180 -2.05 -9.06 5.50
CA LYS A 180 -3.19 -8.75 4.63
C LYS A 180 -4.43 -9.46 5.15
N ILE A 181 -5.55 -8.75 5.13
CA ILE A 181 -6.87 -9.37 5.23
C ILE A 181 -7.20 -9.96 3.86
N VAL A 182 -7.33 -11.28 3.81
CA VAL A 182 -7.48 -12.07 2.57
C VAL A 182 -8.91 -12.59 2.38
N GLY A 183 -9.77 -12.44 3.38
CA GLY A 183 -11.16 -12.87 3.31
C GLY A 183 -11.94 -12.56 4.59
N ILE A 184 -13.19 -13.03 4.63
CA ILE A 184 -14.05 -12.97 5.82
C ILE A 184 -14.89 -14.24 5.92
N ASN A 185 -14.84 -14.90 7.07
CA ASN A 185 -15.82 -15.92 7.41
C ASN A 185 -17.08 -15.22 7.91
N SER A 186 -18.15 -15.29 7.11
CA SER A 186 -19.45 -14.67 7.44
C SER A 186 -20.23 -15.44 8.51
N ASN A 187 -19.77 -16.65 8.86
CA ASN A 187 -20.31 -17.50 9.92
C ASN A 187 -19.22 -17.78 10.97
N PRO A 188 -18.72 -16.75 11.70
CA PRO A 188 -17.81 -17.02 12.79
C PRO A 188 -18.55 -17.91 13.79
N ARG A 189 -18.02 -19.11 14.07
CA ARG A 189 -18.62 -20.01 15.07
C ARG A 189 -18.76 -19.22 16.37
N THR A 190 -20.00 -19.04 16.80
CA THR A 190 -20.31 -18.62 18.16
C THR A 190 -20.18 -19.86 19.05
N GLU A 191 -18.95 -20.21 19.43
CA GLU A 191 -18.77 -21.21 20.48
C GLU A 191 -19.10 -20.57 21.83
N GLY A 192 -20.34 -20.80 22.27
CA GLY A 192 -20.89 -20.30 23.53
C GLY A 192 -22.41 -20.48 23.59
N GLY A 193 -22.89 -21.71 23.37
CA GLY A 193 -24.32 -22.00 23.37
C GLY A 193 -24.63 -23.48 23.54
N SER A 194 -24.25 -24.05 24.68
CA SER A 194 -24.95 -25.13 25.42
C SER A 194 -24.22 -25.37 26.75
#